data_AF-A0A4Y9SJT0-F1
#
_entry.id   AF-A0A4Y9SJT0-F1
#
_cell.length_a   1.000
_cell.length_b   1.000
_cell.length_c   1.000
_cell.angle_alpha   90.00
_cell.angle_beta   90.00
_cell.angle_gamma   90.00
#
_symmetry.space_group_name_H-M   'P 1'
#
loop_
_entity.id
_entity.type
_entity.pdbx_description
1 polymer ?
#
loop_
_entity_poly.entity_id
_entity_poly.type
_entity_poly.pdbx_seq_one_letter_code
_entity_poly.pdbx_strand_id
1 'polypeptide(L)'
;MSLKRAAAQLVLASAALLSLAAHAQSFTAGTYMLQGGSYTIQIERQSDSELVVVEPNKRSVYARKSPGVYTFYNPNTSTLYGIRVIDATTVEAFKPERPDAAPSRLVLMSSGSTGGASAADTDKYEKLAEKYSALIESDPANVQSWVACSGVALKRANSTKAEADAYATQMASMLKQMDAASSPCPEVIAF
;
A
#
# COMPACT_ATOMS: atom_id res chain seq x y z
N MET A 1 72.01 -30.49 33.81
CA MET A 1 71.82 -29.04 34.06
C MET A 1 71.92 -28.35 32.70
N SER A 2 71.01 -27.53 32.16
CA SER A 2 69.77 -26.90 32.61
C SER A 2 68.98 -26.47 31.36
N LEU A 3 67.64 -26.56 31.39
CA LEU A 3 66.68 -26.12 30.36
C LEU A 3 66.72 -24.59 30.13
N LYS A 4 66.54 -24.11 28.89
CA LYS A 4 65.85 -22.83 28.55
C LYS A 4 65.16 -22.94 27.17
N ARG A 5 63.83 -23.18 27.13
CA ARG A 5 62.73 -22.24 26.73
C ARG A 5 62.84 -21.74 25.27
N ALA A 6 62.10 -22.26 24.28
CA ALA A 6 60.67 -22.10 23.99
C ALA A 6 60.23 -20.65 23.69
N ALA A 7 59.88 -20.37 22.43
CA ALA A 7 58.92 -19.33 22.03
C ALA A 7 58.40 -19.64 20.61
N ALA A 8 57.24 -20.29 20.53
CA ALA A 8 56.45 -20.43 19.31
C ALA A 8 55.63 -19.14 19.12
N GLN A 9 55.80 -18.45 18.01
CA GLN A 9 54.92 -17.33 17.63
C GLN A 9 53.69 -17.90 16.91
N LEU A 10 52.59 -17.97 17.64
CA LEU A 10 51.26 -18.28 17.13
C LEU A 10 50.69 -16.99 16.50
N VAL A 11 50.68 -16.92 15.16
CA VAL A 11 49.97 -15.85 14.44
C VAL A 11 48.49 -16.20 14.42
N LEU A 12 47.71 -15.60 15.33
CA LEU A 12 46.25 -15.62 15.23
C LEU A 12 45.81 -14.74 14.05
N ALA A 13 45.46 -15.37 12.93
CA ALA A 13 44.74 -14.71 11.85
C ALA A 13 43.27 -14.53 12.27
N SER A 14 42.94 -13.35 12.80
CA SER A 14 41.55 -12.94 13.03
C SER A 14 40.84 -12.71 11.68
N ALA A 15 40.15 -13.73 11.18
CA ALA A 15 39.22 -13.58 10.07
C ALA A 15 37.99 -12.80 10.55
N ALA A 16 37.94 -11.51 10.25
CA ALA A 16 36.76 -10.68 10.43
C ALA A 16 35.66 -11.16 9.47
N LEU A 17 34.71 -11.92 10.01
CA LEU A 17 33.44 -12.25 9.35
C LEU A 17 32.66 -10.94 9.16
N LEU A 18 32.78 -10.33 7.99
CA LEU A 18 31.86 -9.31 7.52
C LEU A 18 30.50 -9.96 7.28
N SER A 19 29.66 -9.97 8.31
CA SER A 19 28.23 -10.25 8.21
C SER A 19 27.58 -9.15 7.36
N LEU A 20 27.55 -9.36 6.04
CA LEU A 20 26.66 -8.61 5.15
C LEU A 20 25.23 -8.95 5.56
N ALA A 21 24.59 -8.06 6.30
CA ALA A 21 23.16 -8.11 6.52
C ALA A 21 22.48 -8.00 5.15
N ALA A 22 22.06 -9.15 4.61
CA ALA A 22 21.22 -9.22 3.43
C ALA A 22 19.93 -8.46 3.76
N HIS A 23 19.86 -7.20 3.33
CA HIS A 23 18.63 -6.43 3.42
C HIS A 23 17.63 -7.15 2.52
N ALA A 24 16.66 -7.82 3.14
CA ALA A 24 15.53 -8.35 2.41
C ALA A 24 14.92 -7.19 1.63
N GLN A 25 14.96 -7.26 0.29
CA GLN A 25 14.34 -6.25 -0.56
C GLN A 25 12.88 -6.10 -0.13
N SER A 26 12.57 -4.93 0.42
CA SER A 26 11.25 -4.60 0.93
C SER A 26 10.54 -3.72 -0.10
N PHE A 27 9.24 -3.94 -0.23
CA PHE A 27 8.33 -3.08 -0.97
C PHE A 27 7.41 -2.39 0.03
N THR A 28 6.94 -1.20 -0.32
CA THR A 28 5.90 -0.47 0.40
C THR A 28 4.54 -1.01 -0.04
N ALA A 29 3.71 -1.45 0.90
CA ALA A 29 2.33 -1.83 0.58
C ALA A 29 1.58 -0.62 0.01
N GLY A 30 0.61 -0.82 -0.87
CA GLY A 30 -0.15 0.26 -1.48
C GLY A 30 -0.63 -0.01 -2.90
N THR A 31 -1.08 1.06 -3.56
CA THR A 31 -1.59 1.01 -4.93
C THR A 31 -0.46 1.24 -5.91
N TYR A 32 -0.24 0.28 -6.80
CA TYR A 32 0.76 0.31 -7.85
C TYR A 32 0.08 0.46 -9.21
N MET A 33 0.63 1.31 -10.06
CA MET A 33 0.15 1.53 -11.44
C MET A 33 1.18 1.06 -12.45
N LEU A 34 0.70 0.43 -13.51
CA LEU A 34 1.50 0.06 -14.67
C LEU A 34 2.16 1.30 -15.30
N GLN A 35 3.48 1.29 -15.43
CA GLN A 35 4.21 2.37 -16.09
C GLN A 35 3.78 2.48 -17.56
N GLY A 36 3.26 3.64 -17.96
CA GLY A 36 2.77 3.87 -19.33
C GLY A 36 1.36 3.31 -19.59
N GLY A 37 0.62 2.89 -18.56
CA GLY A 37 -0.77 2.43 -18.67
C GLY A 37 -1.68 2.99 -17.57
N SER A 38 -2.94 2.56 -17.57
CA SER A 38 -3.96 2.92 -16.57
C SER A 38 -4.29 1.80 -15.59
N TYR A 39 -3.66 0.62 -15.75
CA TYR A 39 -3.92 -0.54 -14.91
C TYR A 39 -3.31 -0.35 -13.52
N THR A 40 -4.13 -0.56 -12.49
CA THR A 40 -3.70 -0.46 -11.08
C THR A 40 -4.00 -1.74 -10.31
N ILE A 41 -3.12 -2.08 -9.37
CA ILE A 41 -3.32 -3.14 -8.38
C ILE A 41 -2.99 -2.62 -7.00
N GLN A 42 -3.62 -3.17 -5.97
CA GLN A 42 -3.16 -2.97 -4.60
C GLN A 42 -2.31 -4.15 -4.17
N ILE A 43 -1.15 -3.87 -3.58
CA ILE A 43 -0.24 -4.87 -3.03
C ILE A 43 -0.22 -4.71 -1.51
N GLU A 44 -0.63 -5.75 -0.80
CA GLU A 44 -0.60 -5.83 0.66
C GLU A 44 0.53 -6.75 1.11
N ARG A 45 1.15 -6.42 2.25
CA ARG A 45 2.08 -7.31 2.94
C ARG A 45 1.30 -8.16 3.94
N GLN A 46 1.36 -9.48 3.79
CA GLN A 46 0.73 -10.40 4.74
C GLN A 46 1.74 -10.97 5.72
N SER A 47 2.93 -11.33 5.24
CA SER A 47 4.07 -11.77 6.05
C SER A 47 5.37 -11.50 5.31
N ASP A 48 6.51 -11.93 5.85
CA ASP A 48 7.78 -11.85 5.11
C ASP A 48 7.81 -12.81 3.91
N SER A 49 7.07 -13.91 3.99
CA SER A 49 6.97 -14.95 2.97
C SER A 49 5.78 -14.80 2.03
N GLU A 50 4.85 -13.86 2.28
CA GLU A 50 3.63 -13.72 1.50
C GLU A 50 3.23 -12.26 1.27
N LEU A 51 2.78 -11.99 0.06
CA LEU A 51 2.09 -10.76 -0.29
C LEU A 51 0.76 -11.08 -0.96
N VAL A 52 -0.18 -10.14 -0.90
CA VAL A 52 -1.48 -10.25 -1.56
C VAL A 52 -1.59 -9.19 -2.64
N VAL A 53 -1.91 -9.61 -3.86
CA VAL A 53 -2.33 -8.71 -4.92
C VAL A 53 -3.86 -8.65 -4.92
N VAL A 54 -4.39 -7.44 -4.82
CA VAL A 54 -5.81 -7.13 -4.75
C VAL A 54 -6.21 -6.42 -6.04
N GLU A 55 -7.12 -7.07 -6.76
CA GLU A 55 -7.79 -6.58 -7.96
C GLU A 55 -9.29 -6.45 -7.63
N PRO A 56 -10.10 -5.68 -8.39
CA PRO A 56 -11.48 -5.35 -8.03
C PRO A 56 -12.36 -6.55 -7.63
N ASN A 57 -12.17 -7.71 -8.28
CA ASN A 57 -12.97 -8.91 -8.04
C ASN A 57 -12.14 -10.11 -7.52
N LYS A 58 -10.88 -9.89 -7.14
CA LYS A 58 -9.97 -10.99 -6.84
C LYS A 58 -8.88 -10.60 -5.85
N ARG A 59 -8.61 -11.51 -4.91
CA ARG A 59 -7.43 -11.47 -4.05
C ARG A 59 -6.57 -12.68 -4.36
N SER A 60 -5.31 -12.43 -4.68
CA SER A 60 -4.34 -13.46 -5.08
C SER A 60 -3.18 -13.46 -4.10
N VAL A 61 -3.00 -14.56 -3.37
CA VAL A 61 -1.89 -14.71 -2.42
C VAL A 61 -0.66 -15.22 -3.17
N TYR A 62 0.42 -14.45 -3.14
CA TYR A 62 1.69 -14.83 -3.74
C TYR A 62 2.66 -15.31 -2.66
N ALA A 63 3.15 -16.54 -2.81
CA ALA A 63 4.15 -17.12 -1.93
C ALA A 63 5.57 -16.74 -2.40
N ARG A 64 6.45 -16.41 -1.45
CA ARG A 64 7.86 -16.09 -1.73
C ARG A 64 8.57 -17.32 -2.28
N LYS A 65 9.21 -17.17 -3.43
CA LYS A 65 10.02 -18.21 -4.08
C LYS A 65 11.52 -18.02 -3.82
N SER A 66 11.97 -16.77 -3.78
CA SER A 66 13.33 -16.36 -3.45
C SER A 66 13.31 -14.92 -2.91
N PRO A 67 14.42 -14.36 -2.39
CA PRO A 67 14.44 -12.97 -1.93
C PRO A 67 13.89 -12.01 -2.97
N GLY A 68 12.87 -11.24 -2.60
CA GLY A 68 12.21 -10.27 -3.49
C GLY A 68 11.32 -10.86 -4.59
N VAL A 69 11.19 -12.20 -4.71
CA VAL A 69 10.37 -12.83 -5.76
C VAL A 69 9.23 -13.64 -5.14
N TYR A 70 8.02 -13.37 -5.58
CA TYR A 70 6.79 -13.99 -5.13
C TYR A 70 6.02 -14.55 -6.32
N THR A 71 5.34 -15.68 -6.16
CA THR A 71 4.60 -16.35 -7.24
C THR A 71 3.21 -16.79 -6.81
N PHE A 72 2.27 -16.75 -7.76
CA PHE A 72 0.89 -17.21 -7.58
C PHE A 72 0.46 -18.00 -8.81
N TYR A 73 -0.11 -19.19 -8.60
CA TYR A 73 -0.69 -20.00 -9.67
C TYR A 73 -2.19 -19.72 -9.77
N ASN A 74 -2.65 -19.30 -10.95
CA ASN A 74 -4.08 -19.08 -11.21
C ASN A 74 -4.70 -20.32 -11.87
N PRO A 75 -5.50 -21.13 -11.14
CA PRO A 75 -6.07 -22.36 -11.68
C PRO A 75 -7.09 -22.11 -12.80
N ASN A 76 -7.74 -20.94 -12.84
CA ASN A 76 -8.74 -20.61 -13.87
C ASN A 76 -8.10 -20.43 -15.25
N THR A 77 -6.82 -20.06 -15.30
CA THR A 77 -6.09 -19.76 -16.53
C THR A 77 -4.88 -20.66 -16.74
N SER A 78 -4.64 -21.61 -15.84
CA SER A 78 -3.44 -22.46 -15.79
C SER A 78 -2.13 -21.69 -16.02
N THR A 79 -2.01 -20.51 -15.40
CA THR A 79 -0.89 -19.57 -15.60
C THR A 79 -0.21 -19.30 -14.27
N LEU A 80 1.13 -19.28 -14.26
CA LEU A 80 1.92 -18.88 -13.11
C LEU A 80 2.30 -17.40 -13.26
N TYR A 81 1.97 -16.61 -12.25
CA TYR A 81 2.30 -15.18 -12.20
C TYR A 81 3.40 -14.95 -11.17
N GLY A 82 4.28 -13.99 -11.47
CA GLY A 82 5.36 -13.57 -10.61
C GLY A 82 5.30 -12.08 -10.30
N ILE A 83 5.64 -11.71 -9.07
CA ILE A 83 5.95 -10.35 -8.64
C ILE A 83 7.41 -10.33 -8.19
N ARG A 84 8.20 -9.41 -8.75
CA ARG A 84 9.58 -9.16 -8.34
C ARG A 84 9.68 -7.75 -7.76
N VAL A 85 10.22 -7.65 -6.54
CA VAL A 85 10.52 -6.38 -5.89
C VAL A 85 11.81 -5.81 -6.49
N ILE A 86 11.74 -4.61 -7.04
CA ILE A 86 12.90 -3.89 -7.57
C ILE A 86 13.45 -2.96 -6.48
N ASP A 87 12.56 -2.16 -5.89
CA ASP A 87 12.84 -1.25 -4.79
C ASP A 87 11.56 -1.03 -3.94
N ALA A 88 11.65 -0.12 -2.95
CA ALA A 88 10.55 0.16 -2.02
C ALA A 88 9.26 0.66 -2.69
N THR A 89 9.33 1.17 -3.91
CA THR A 89 8.23 1.82 -4.64
C THR A 89 8.01 1.23 -6.02
N THR A 90 8.77 0.22 -6.41
CA THR A 90 8.74 -0.38 -7.75
C THR A 90 8.70 -1.90 -7.65
N VAL A 91 7.77 -2.49 -8.38
CA VAL A 91 7.71 -3.94 -8.61
C VAL A 91 7.60 -4.24 -10.10
N GLU A 92 7.92 -5.47 -10.47
CA GLU A 92 7.69 -6.03 -11.79
C GLU A 92 6.70 -7.19 -11.70
N ALA A 93 5.69 -7.20 -12.58
CA ALA A 93 4.85 -8.37 -12.83
C ALA A 93 5.38 -9.12 -14.06
N PHE A 94 5.50 -10.44 -13.95
CA PHE A 94 6.05 -11.29 -15.00
C PHE A 94 5.41 -12.68 -15.02
N LYS A 95 5.66 -13.46 -16.07
CA LYS A 95 5.28 -14.87 -16.16
C LYS A 95 6.54 -15.73 -16.11
N PRO A 96 6.79 -16.50 -15.02
CA PRO A 96 8.02 -17.28 -14.91
C PRO A 96 8.24 -18.26 -16.07
N GLU A 97 7.17 -18.77 -16.67
CA GLU A 97 7.21 -19.67 -17.83
C GLU A 97 7.52 -18.97 -19.17
N ARG A 98 7.58 -17.64 -19.20
CA ARG A 98 7.97 -16.85 -20.39
C ARG A 98 9.14 -15.91 -20.05
N PRO A 99 10.36 -16.43 -19.89
CA PRO A 99 11.53 -15.63 -19.49
C PRO A 99 11.97 -14.61 -20.54
N ASP A 100 11.53 -14.78 -21.79
CA ASP A 100 11.78 -13.90 -22.93
C ASP A 100 10.79 -12.72 -23.00
N ALA A 101 9.65 -12.81 -22.31
CA ALA A 101 8.68 -11.71 -22.24
C ALA A 101 9.17 -10.61 -21.31
N ALA A 102 9.17 -9.36 -21.80
CA ALA A 102 9.50 -8.20 -20.97
C ALA A 102 8.52 -8.11 -19.78
N PRO A 103 9.02 -7.91 -18.55
CA PRO A 103 8.18 -7.73 -17.38
C PRO A 103 7.42 -6.39 -17.45
N SER A 104 6.24 -6.37 -16.86
CA SER A 104 5.45 -5.16 -16.68
C SER A 104 5.92 -4.43 -15.42
N ARG A 105 6.43 -3.21 -15.56
CA ARG A 105 6.87 -2.40 -14.42
C ARG A 105 5.69 -1.66 -13.79
N LEU A 106 5.53 -1.78 -12.48
CA LEU A 106 4.53 -1.05 -11.71
C LEU A 106 5.17 -0.16 -10.64
N VAL A 107 4.66 1.06 -10.52
CA VAL A 107 5.18 2.10 -9.63
C VAL A 107 4.11 2.48 -8.61
N LEU A 108 4.53 2.64 -7.36
CA LEU A 108 3.68 3.04 -6.25
C LEU A 108 3.09 4.43 -6.51
N MET A 109 1.76 4.51 -6.56
CA MET A 109 1.01 5.77 -6.63
C MET A 109 0.68 6.31 -5.25
N SER A 110 0.25 5.42 -4.35
CA SER A 110 -0.04 5.76 -2.97
C SER A 110 0.42 4.64 -2.06
N SER A 111 1.16 5.00 -1.02
CA SER A 111 1.55 4.07 0.03
C SER A 111 0.31 3.69 0.84
N GLY A 112 -0.04 2.41 0.81
CA GLY A 112 -0.94 1.80 1.75
C GLY A 112 -0.27 1.79 3.11
N SER A 113 -0.56 2.81 3.91
CA SER A 113 -0.42 2.64 5.35
C SER A 113 -1.28 1.43 5.72
N THR A 114 -0.77 0.50 6.52
CA THR A 114 -1.47 -0.69 7.04
C THR A 114 -2.67 -0.36 7.95
N GLY A 115 -3.31 0.79 7.75
CA GLY A 115 -4.57 1.21 8.35
C GLY A 115 -5.61 1.44 7.25
N GLY A 116 -5.98 0.37 6.54
CA GLY A 116 -7.32 0.34 5.94
C GLY A 116 -8.34 0.62 7.05
N ALA A 117 -9.39 1.37 6.74
CA ALA A 117 -10.47 1.60 7.70
C ALA A 117 -10.91 0.25 8.29
N SER A 118 -11.04 0.17 9.62
CA SER A 118 -11.59 -1.04 10.24
C SER A 118 -13.02 -1.27 9.70
N ALA A 119 -13.52 -2.51 9.69
CA ALA A 119 -14.89 -2.76 9.24
C ALA A 119 -15.94 -1.89 9.97
N ALA A 120 -15.68 -1.56 11.25
CA ALA A 120 -16.50 -0.64 12.03
C ALA A 120 -16.39 0.82 11.56
N ASP A 121 -15.20 1.27 11.15
CA ASP A 121 -15.00 2.60 10.57
C ASP A 121 -15.64 2.69 9.19
N THR A 122 -15.54 1.65 8.36
CA THR A 122 -16.20 1.59 7.04
C THR A 122 -17.71 1.73 7.18
N ASP A 123 -18.37 0.90 8.00
CA ASP A 123 -19.82 0.97 8.23
C ASP A 123 -20.26 2.35 8.76
N LYS A 124 -19.48 2.93 9.69
CA LYS A 124 -19.73 4.28 10.21
C LYS A 124 -19.71 5.32 9.09
N TYR A 125 -18.68 5.32 8.24
CA TYR A 125 -18.52 6.34 7.21
C TYR A 125 -19.46 6.14 6.02
N GLU A 126 -19.86 4.92 5.69
CA GLU A 126 -20.91 4.65 4.69
C GLU A 126 -22.25 5.24 5.13
N LYS A 127 -22.66 5.03 6.39
CA LYS A 127 -23.88 5.63 6.94
C LYS A 127 -23.85 7.16 6.93
N LEU A 128 -22.69 7.76 7.18
CA LEU A 128 -22.52 9.21 7.07
C LEU A 128 -22.63 9.67 5.61
N ALA A 129 -22.07 8.93 4.66
CA ALA A 129 -22.20 9.23 3.23
C ALA A 129 -23.67 9.19 2.79
N GLU A 130 -24.44 8.17 3.21
CA GLU A 130 -25.88 8.08 2.94
C GLU A 130 -26.65 9.25 3.56
N LYS A 131 -26.38 9.58 4.83
CA LYS A 131 -26.99 10.73 5.53
C LYS A 131 -26.76 12.03 4.76
N TYR A 132 -25.52 12.34 4.36
CA TYR A 132 -25.23 13.57 3.62
C TYR A 132 -25.80 13.53 2.20
N SER A 133 -25.87 12.36 1.57
CA SER A 133 -26.51 12.22 0.25
C SER A 133 -28.01 12.54 0.30
N ALA A 134 -28.71 12.13 1.35
CA ALA A 134 -30.11 12.52 1.56
C ALA A 134 -30.29 14.03 1.78
N LEU A 135 -29.29 14.71 2.36
CA LEU A 135 -29.30 16.17 2.53
C LEU A 135 -29.12 16.92 1.21
N ILE A 136 -28.46 16.33 0.21
CA ILE A 136 -28.37 16.91 -1.14
C ILE A 136 -29.78 17.10 -1.73
N GLU A 137 -30.69 16.15 -1.51
CA GLU A 137 -32.06 16.21 -2.03
C GLU A 137 -32.97 17.12 -1.21
N SER A 138 -32.79 17.13 0.12
CA SER A 138 -33.70 17.82 1.05
C SER A 138 -33.30 19.24 1.41
N ASP A 139 -32.05 19.64 1.15
CA ASP A 139 -31.54 20.99 1.40
C ASP A 139 -30.85 21.57 0.14
N PRO A 140 -31.63 22.06 -0.83
CA PRO A 140 -31.11 22.56 -2.10
C PRO A 140 -30.23 23.81 -1.95
N ALA A 141 -30.32 24.53 -0.82
CA ALA A 141 -29.50 25.72 -0.57
C ALA A 141 -28.03 25.37 -0.29
N ASN A 142 -27.75 24.14 0.18
CA ASN A 142 -26.42 23.72 0.61
C ASN A 142 -25.92 22.48 -0.15
N VAL A 143 -26.43 22.20 -1.35
CA VAL A 143 -26.09 21.02 -2.17
C VAL A 143 -24.58 20.79 -2.25
N GLN A 144 -23.81 21.83 -2.59
CA GLN A 144 -22.36 21.70 -2.76
C GLN A 144 -21.65 21.33 -1.44
N SER A 145 -22.17 21.82 -0.31
CA SER A 145 -21.69 21.44 1.02
C SER A 145 -21.96 19.98 1.31
N TRP A 146 -23.18 19.50 1.03
CA TRP A 146 -23.57 18.11 1.26
C TRP A 146 -22.87 17.13 0.32
N VAL A 147 -22.61 17.53 -0.93
CA VAL A 147 -21.76 16.77 -1.87
C VAL A 147 -20.34 16.62 -1.32
N ALA A 148 -19.74 17.70 -0.81
CA ALA A 148 -18.41 17.64 -0.21
C ALA A 148 -18.36 16.69 1.00
N CYS A 149 -19.35 16.81 1.91
CA CYS A 149 -19.47 15.95 3.08
C CYS A 149 -19.65 14.48 2.72
N SER A 150 -20.54 14.17 1.78
CA SER A 150 -20.77 12.82 1.27
C SER A 150 -19.50 12.24 0.62
N GLY A 151 -18.82 13.03 -0.21
CA GLY A 151 -17.57 12.63 -0.86
C GLY A 151 -16.47 12.29 0.15
N VAL A 152 -16.29 13.10 1.20
CA VAL A 152 -15.28 12.82 2.23
C VAL A 152 -15.66 11.61 3.07
N ALA A 153 -16.94 11.46 3.43
CA ALA A 153 -17.43 10.26 4.11
C ALA A 153 -17.11 8.99 3.30
N LEU A 154 -17.45 8.98 2.01
CA LEU A 154 -17.17 7.84 1.13
C LEU A 154 -15.65 7.58 0.97
N LYS A 155 -14.85 8.66 0.91
CA LYS A 155 -13.38 8.54 0.86
C LYS A 155 -12.83 7.90 2.14
N ARG A 156 -13.39 8.24 3.31
CA ARG A 156 -13.01 7.63 4.59
C ARG A 156 -13.42 6.16 4.69
N ALA A 157 -14.54 5.77 4.07
CA ALA A 157 -14.98 4.38 4.01
C ALA A 157 -14.07 3.50 3.14
N ASN A 158 -13.57 4.05 2.02
CA ASN A 158 -12.95 3.28 0.93
C ASN A 158 -11.46 3.56 0.70
N SER A 159 -10.83 4.39 1.52
CA SER A 159 -9.40 4.73 1.36
C SER A 159 -8.69 4.73 2.70
N THR A 160 -7.37 4.83 2.67
CA THR A 160 -6.60 4.94 3.90
C THR A 160 -6.92 6.25 4.62
N LYS A 161 -6.69 6.28 5.95
CA LYS A 161 -6.86 7.52 6.74
C LYS A 161 -6.07 8.69 6.13
N ALA A 162 -4.83 8.45 5.70
CA ALA A 162 -3.98 9.50 5.13
C ALA A 162 -4.57 10.07 3.82
N GLU A 163 -5.01 9.22 2.90
CA GLU A 163 -5.65 9.66 1.65
C GLU A 163 -6.97 10.39 1.91
N ALA A 164 -7.77 9.89 2.85
CA ALA A 164 -9.03 10.51 3.22
C ALA A 164 -8.83 11.86 3.93
N ASP A 165 -7.81 12.01 4.77
CA ASP A 165 -7.49 13.28 5.44
C ASP A 165 -6.94 14.31 4.43
N ALA A 166 -6.13 13.89 3.45
CA ALA A 166 -5.69 14.76 2.37
C ALA A 166 -6.87 15.27 1.53
N TYR A 167 -7.81 14.38 1.19
CA TYR A 167 -9.04 14.74 0.48
C TYR A 167 -9.95 15.65 1.34
N ALA A 168 -10.11 15.34 2.63
CA ALA A 168 -10.86 16.18 3.57
C ALA A 168 -10.30 17.60 3.66
N THR A 169 -8.97 17.76 3.61
CA THR A 169 -8.30 19.07 3.61
C THR A 169 -8.60 19.88 2.34
N GLN A 170 -8.66 19.22 1.18
CA GLN A 170 -9.05 19.85 -0.08
C GLN A 170 -10.50 20.32 -0.02
N MET A 171 -11.41 19.48 0.48
CA MET A 171 -12.83 19.83 0.61
C MET A 171 -13.06 20.91 1.67
N ALA A 172 -12.33 20.89 2.79
CA ALA A 172 -12.34 21.98 3.78
C ALA A 172 -11.97 23.32 3.14
N SER A 173 -10.95 23.33 2.28
CA SER A 173 -10.52 24.55 1.58
C SER A 173 -11.60 25.05 0.61
N MET A 174 -12.26 24.14 -0.11
CA MET A 174 -13.40 24.48 -0.97
C MET A 174 -14.57 25.08 -0.17
N LEU A 175 -14.94 24.45 0.96
CA LEU A 175 -16.04 24.93 1.81
C LEU A 175 -15.77 26.31 2.40
N LYS A 176 -14.51 26.60 2.79
CA LYS A 176 -14.11 27.94 3.23
C LYS A 176 -14.26 29.00 2.13
N GLN A 177 -14.01 28.65 0.87
CA GLN A 177 -14.23 29.57 -0.26
C GLN A 177 -15.72 29.85 -0.52
N MET A 178 -16.61 29.01 0.00
CA MET A 178 -18.06 29.21 -0.02
C MET A 178 -18.56 29.96 1.23
N ASP A 179 -17.67 30.61 1.98
CA ASP A 179 -17.96 31.35 3.21
C ASP A 179 -18.63 30.51 4.32
N ALA A 180 -18.34 29.20 4.36
CA ALA A 180 -18.75 28.36 5.49
C ALA A 180 -18.01 28.78 6.77
N ALA A 181 -18.73 29.38 7.72
CA ALA A 181 -18.18 29.82 9.01
C ALA A 181 -17.72 28.66 9.91
N SER A 182 -18.28 27.47 9.70
CA SER A 182 -17.90 26.22 10.36
C SER A 182 -18.15 25.06 9.41
N SER A 183 -17.54 23.91 9.69
CA SER A 183 -17.82 22.70 8.93
C SER A 183 -19.31 22.29 9.06
N PRO A 184 -20.03 22.08 7.95
CA PRO A 184 -21.39 21.55 7.96
C PRO A 184 -21.45 20.06 8.35
N CYS A 185 -20.29 19.38 8.39
CA CYS A 185 -20.16 17.95 8.67
C CYS A 185 -18.91 17.67 9.50
N PRO A 186 -18.87 18.11 10.77
CA PRO A 186 -17.70 17.97 11.66
C PRO A 186 -17.26 16.52 11.85
N GLU A 187 -18.13 15.55 11.60
CA GLU A 187 -17.83 14.12 11.69
C GLU A 187 -16.85 13.63 10.62
N VAL A 188 -16.74 14.34 9.48
CA VAL A 188 -15.91 13.92 8.33
C VAL A 188 -14.92 14.99 7.87
N ILE A 189 -15.26 16.26 8.03
CA ILE A 189 -14.43 17.42 7.70
C ILE A 189 -14.41 18.35 8.90
N ALA A 190 -13.24 18.72 9.41
CA ALA A 190 -13.10 19.66 10.52
C ALA A 190 -12.24 20.86 10.10
N PHE A 191 -12.71 22.07 10.35
CA PHE A 191 -11.99 23.32 10.14
C PHE A 191 -12.69 24.50 10.80
#